data_AF-A0A101D2K0-F1
#
_entry.id   AF-A0A101D2K0-F1
#
_cell.length_a   1.000
_cell.length_b   1.000
_cell.length_c   1.000
_cell.angle_alpha   90.00
_cell.angle_beta   90.00
_cell.angle_gamma   90.00
#
_symmetry.space_group_name_H-M   'P 1'
#
loop_
_entity.id
_entity.type
_entity.pdbx_description
1 polymer ?
#
loop_
_entity_poly.entity_id
_entity_poly.type
_entity_poly.pdbx_seq_one_letter_code
_entity_poly.pdbx_strand_id
1 'polypeptide(L)'
;MYKIKILKPDEISEEEFESALNCARTCIESVLENELLIVEVTDDSITIKSNDEKGLMNTSLSEIKEKIKGCFCNAGGLVYPEFGKIIFE
;
A
#
# COMPACT_ATOMS: atom_id res chain seq x y z
N MET A 1 -9.64 -8.05 5.13
CA MET A 1 -9.34 -6.96 4.17
C MET A 1 -8.75 -5.83 4.98
N TYR A 2 -7.68 -5.24 4.49
CA TYR A 2 -7.07 -4.05 5.08
C TYR A 2 -7.08 -2.93 4.04
N LYS A 3 -7.34 -1.71 4.49
CA LYS A 3 -7.35 -0.52 3.64
C LYS A 3 -6.23 0.42 4.07
N ILE A 4 -5.51 0.93 3.09
CA ILE A 4 -4.44 1.90 3.29
C ILE A 4 -4.87 3.16 2.56
N LYS A 5 -5.26 4.19 3.30
CA LYS A 5 -5.60 5.49 2.73
C LYS A 5 -4.37 6.38 2.70
N ILE A 6 -4.13 7.00 1.56
CA ILE A 6 -2.95 7.84 1.32
C ILE A 6 -3.44 9.24 0.99
N LEU A 7 -3.09 10.21 1.83
CA LEU A 7 -3.41 11.61 1.56
C LEU A 7 -2.37 12.16 0.57
N LYS A 8 -2.86 12.60 -0.60
CA LYS A 8 -2.06 13.31 -1.60
C LYS A 8 -1.65 14.69 -1.06
N PRO A 9 -0.37 15.08 -1.17
CA PRO A 9 0.04 16.45 -0.93
C PRO A 9 -0.57 17.43 -1.95
N ASP A 10 -0.76 18.69 -1.56
CA ASP A 10 -1.31 19.74 -2.43
C ASP A 10 -0.36 20.09 -3.59
N GLU A 11 0.96 19.92 -3.38
CA GLU A 11 2.02 20.26 -4.33
C GLU A 11 2.27 19.19 -5.41
N ILE A 12 1.67 18.01 -5.27
CA ILE A 12 1.84 16.88 -6.18
C ILE A 12 0.66 16.81 -7.14
N SER A 13 0.94 16.68 -8.44
CA SER A 13 -0.11 16.52 -9.45
C SER A 13 -0.85 15.17 -9.29
N GLU A 14 -2.06 15.07 -9.83
CA GLU A 14 -2.82 13.82 -9.79
C GLU A 14 -2.07 12.69 -10.52
N GLU A 15 -1.45 13.00 -11.66
CA GLU A 15 -0.68 12.03 -12.46
C GLU A 15 0.54 11.49 -11.70
N GLU A 16 1.30 12.37 -11.03
CA GLU A 16 2.44 11.96 -10.21
C GLU A 16 1.99 11.09 -9.03
N PHE A 17 0.87 11.45 -8.40
CA PHE A 17 0.31 10.69 -7.29
C PHE A 17 -0.18 9.31 -7.72
N GLU A 18 -0.93 9.21 -8.82
CA GLU A 18 -1.38 7.93 -9.39
C GLU A 18 -0.19 7.04 -9.78
N SER A 19 0.86 7.64 -10.38
CA SER A 19 2.10 6.93 -10.70
C SER A 19 2.78 6.38 -9.44
N ALA A 20 2.89 7.19 -8.39
CA ALA A 20 3.46 6.77 -7.11
C ALA A 20 2.63 5.66 -6.44
N LEU A 21 1.29 5.73 -6.48
CA LEU A 21 0.40 4.69 -5.98
C LEU A 21 0.58 3.36 -6.73
N ASN A 22 0.73 3.41 -8.05
CA ASN A 22 1.00 2.21 -8.85
C ASN A 22 2.38 1.61 -8.55
N CYS A 23 3.38 2.44 -8.28
CA CYS A 23 4.69 1.99 -7.83
C CYS A 23 4.60 1.31 -6.45
N ALA A 24 3.89 1.93 -5.50
CA ALA A 24 3.65 1.37 -4.18
C ALA A 24 2.88 0.04 -4.27
N ARG A 25 1.82 -0.05 -5.11
CA ARG A 25 1.10 -1.29 -5.39
C ARG A 25 2.04 -2.40 -5.86
N THR A 26 2.85 -2.12 -6.87
CA THR A 26 3.79 -3.10 -7.44
C THR A 26 4.81 -3.57 -6.38
N CYS A 27 5.31 -2.65 -5.56
CA CYS A 27 6.17 -3.00 -4.43
C CYS A 27 5.45 -3.90 -3.42
N ILE A 28 4.21 -3.56 -3.05
CA ILE A 28 3.41 -4.35 -2.10
C ILE A 28 3.15 -5.74 -2.65
N GLU A 29 2.75 -5.86 -3.92
CA GLU A 29 2.54 -7.15 -4.60
C GLU A 29 3.81 -8.01 -4.55
N SER A 30 4.98 -7.42 -4.77
CA SER A 30 6.27 -8.13 -4.67
C SER A 30 6.60 -8.55 -3.23
N VAL A 31 6.38 -7.68 -2.24
CA VAL A 31 6.60 -8.00 -0.83
C VAL A 31 5.67 -9.12 -0.34
N LEU A 32 4.45 -9.17 -0.87
CA LEU A 32 3.41 -10.11 -0.48
C LEU A 32 3.25 -11.29 -1.44
N GLU A 33 4.17 -11.50 -2.39
CA GLU A 33 4.04 -12.49 -3.48
C GLU A 33 3.79 -13.93 -2.98
N ASN A 34 4.27 -14.24 -1.78
CA ASN A 34 4.16 -15.56 -1.14
C ASN A 34 2.92 -15.69 -0.23
N GLU A 35 2.17 -14.62 -0.05
CA GLU A 35 0.92 -14.61 0.70
C GLU A 35 -0.22 -14.60 -0.32
N LEU A 36 -1.23 -15.45 -0.13
CA LEU A 36 -2.41 -15.51 -1.01
C LEU A 36 -3.26 -14.25 -0.84
N LEU A 37 -2.73 -13.10 -1.28
CA LEU A 37 -3.30 -11.77 -1.12
C LEU A 37 -3.35 -11.06 -2.48
N ILE A 38 -4.38 -10.24 -2.66
CA ILE A 38 -4.55 -9.35 -3.81
C ILE A 38 -4.42 -7.91 -3.33
N VAL A 39 -3.76 -7.09 -4.14
CA VAL A 39 -3.58 -5.66 -3.92
C VAL A 39 -4.33 -4.89 -5.01
N GLU A 40 -5.22 -3.99 -4.61
CA GLU A 40 -6.00 -3.14 -5.52
C GLU A 40 -5.75 -1.68 -5.19
N VAL A 41 -5.69 -0.83 -6.22
CA VAL A 41 -5.65 0.63 -6.07
C VAL A 41 -6.99 1.19 -6.51
N THR A 42 -7.54 2.11 -5.73
CA THR A 42 -8.75 2.85 -6.06
C THR A 42 -8.61 4.26 -5.52
N ASP A 43 -8.57 5.24 -6.42
CA ASP A 43 -8.34 6.65 -6.10
C ASP A 43 -7.11 6.83 -5.16
N ASP A 44 -7.35 7.26 -3.93
CA ASP A 44 -6.35 7.56 -2.90
C ASP A 44 -6.04 6.37 -1.97
N SER A 45 -6.48 5.17 -2.34
CA SER A 45 -6.52 4.02 -1.44
C SER A 45 -5.93 2.76 -2.06
N ILE A 46 -5.17 2.02 -1.25
CA ILE A 46 -4.69 0.66 -1.55
C ILE A 46 -5.44 -0.33 -0.67
N THR A 47 -6.07 -1.32 -1.28
CA THR A 47 -6.81 -2.39 -0.58
C THR A 47 -6.06 -3.69 -0.69
N ILE A 48 -5.83 -4.36 0.44
CA ILE A 48 -5.22 -5.69 0.52
C ILE A 48 -6.30 -6.67 1.00
N LYS A 49 -6.58 -7.68 0.18
CA LYS A 49 -7.61 -8.70 0.46
C LYS A 49 -7.06 -10.10 0.26
N SER A 50 -7.70 -11.08 0.89
CA SER A 50 -7.34 -12.48 0.69
C SER A 50 -7.74 -12.95 -0.71
N ASN A 51 -6.86 -13.72 -1.34
CA ASN A 51 -7.10 -14.50 -2.55
C ASN A 51 -7.49 -15.96 -2.22
N ASP A 52 -7.55 -16.33 -0.94
CA ASP A 52 -8.04 -17.64 -0.51
C ASP A 52 -9.54 -17.77 -0.80
N GLU A 53 -9.98 -18.95 -1.26
CA GLU A 53 -11.38 -19.21 -1.61
C GLU A 53 -12.35 -19.01 -0.43
N LYS A 54 -11.84 -19.10 0.81
CA LYS A 54 -12.62 -18.86 2.04
C LYS A 54 -12.53 -17.41 2.52
N GLY A 55 -11.78 -16.56 1.82
CA GLY A 55 -11.56 -15.15 2.17
C GLY A 55 -10.76 -14.97 3.46
N LEU A 56 -10.08 -16.02 3.94
CA LEU A 56 -9.34 -15.98 5.21
C LEU A 56 -8.03 -15.23 5.03
N MET A 57 -7.79 -14.27 5.91
CA MET A 57 -6.57 -13.48 5.95
C MET A 57 -5.77 -13.93 7.18
N ASN A 58 -4.71 -14.70 6.96
CA ASN A 58 -3.91 -15.27 8.04
C ASN A 58 -2.90 -14.28 8.64
N THR A 59 -2.71 -13.14 7.99
CA THR A 59 -1.75 -12.10 8.37
C THR A 59 -2.50 -10.94 9.01
N SER A 60 -2.04 -10.49 10.18
CA SER A 60 -2.63 -9.35 10.89
C SER A 60 -2.31 -8.01 10.21
N LEU A 61 -3.10 -6.97 10.50
CA LEU A 61 -2.85 -5.60 10.01
C LEU A 61 -1.45 -5.10 10.41
N SER A 62 -1.01 -5.41 11.63
CA SER A 62 0.31 -5.04 12.13
C SER A 62 1.44 -5.68 11.34
N GLU A 63 1.31 -6.97 11.00
CA GLU A 63 2.31 -7.68 10.19
C GLU A 63 2.35 -7.16 8.76
N ILE A 64 1.18 -6.90 8.14
CA ILE A 64 1.11 -6.28 6.82
C ILE A 64 1.80 -4.92 6.84
N LYS A 65 1.48 -4.07 7.83
CA LYS A 65 2.06 -2.75 7.99
C LYS A 65 3.58 -2.79 8.07
N GLU A 66 4.14 -3.70 8.87
CA GLU A 66 5.60 -3.83 9.00
C GLU A 66 6.25 -4.32 7.70
N LYS A 67 5.64 -5.28 7.00
CA LYS A 67 6.15 -5.80 5.72
C LYS A 67 6.21 -4.73 4.63
N ILE A 68 5.14 -3.94 4.51
CA ILE A 68 4.99 -3.01 3.39
C ILE A 68 5.47 -1.59 3.70
N LYS A 69 5.93 -1.31 4.92
CA LYS A 69 6.44 0.00 5.31
C LYS A 69 7.49 0.53 4.34
N GLY A 70 8.36 -0.35 3.84
CA GLY A 70 9.40 -0.01 2.87
C GLY A 70 8.86 0.46 1.51
N CYS A 71 7.63 0.11 1.14
CA CYS A 71 7.03 0.52 -0.13
C CYS A 71 6.62 1.99 -0.17
N PHE A 72 6.58 2.65 0.98
CA PHE A 72 6.25 4.07 1.10
C PHE A 72 7.44 4.92 1.53
N CYS A 73 8.61 4.31 1.76
CA CYS A 73 9.78 4.99 2.30
C CYS A 73 10.99 4.83 1.38
N ASN A 74 11.84 5.84 1.36
CA ASN A 74 13.17 5.73 0.75
C ASN A 74 14.14 4.90 1.61
N ALA A 75 15.37 4.72 1.14
CA ALA A 75 16.41 3.97 1.85
C ALA A 75 16.77 4.51 3.26
N GLY A 76 16.45 5.78 3.54
CA GLY A 76 16.61 6.40 4.85
C GLY A 76 15.41 6.22 5.78
N GLY A 77 14.35 5.54 5.35
CA GLY A 77 13.11 5.36 6.11
C GLY A 77 12.18 6.57 6.10
N LEU A 78 12.48 7.60 5.32
CA LEU A 78 11.60 8.77 5.14
C LEU A 78 10.52 8.44 4.12
N VAL A 79 9.29 8.86 4.40
CA VAL A 79 8.17 8.70 3.47
C VAL A 79 8.46 9.47 2.17
N TYR A 80 8.14 8.85 1.03
CA TYR A 80 8.28 9.48 -0.28
C TYR A 80 7.46 10.78 -0.37
N PRO A 81 7.97 11.83 -1.03
CA PRO A 81 7.32 13.14 -1.08
C PRO A 81 5.93 13.11 -1.71
N GLU A 82 5.65 12.12 -2.56
CA GLU A 82 4.35 11.88 -3.19
C GLU A 82 3.27 11.45 -2.19
N PHE A 83 3.66 11.00 -0.99
CA PHE A 83 2.75 10.51 0.05
C PHE A 83 2.73 11.44 1.26
N GLY A 84 1.65 12.21 1.42
CA GLY A 84 1.52 13.17 2.54
C GLY A 84 1.26 12.48 3.87
N LYS A 85 0.29 11.55 3.92
CA LYS A 85 -0.03 10.78 5.12
C LYS A 85 -0.57 9.41 4.77
N ILE A 86 -0.12 8.38 5.49
CA ILE A 86 -0.54 7.00 5.28
C ILE A 86 -1.34 6.55 6.51
N ILE A 87 -2.56 6.09 6.29
CA ILE A 87 -3.51 5.68 7.32
C ILE A 87 -3.86 4.22 7.06
N PHE A 88 -3.68 3.36 8.07
CA PHE A 88 -3.96 1.93 8.00
C PHE A 88 -5.27 1.66 8.74
N GLU A 89 -6.24 1.06 8.05
CA GLU A 89 -7.61 0.74 8.51
C GLU A 89 -7.93 -0.76 8.37
#